data_AF-A0A257SYK5-F1
#
_entry.id   AF-A0A257SYK5-F1
#
_cell.length_a   1.000
_cell.length_b   1.000
_cell.length_c   1.000
_cell.angle_alpha   90.00
_cell.angle_beta   90.00
_cell.angle_gamma   90.00
#
_symmetry.space_group_name_H-M   'P 1'
#
loop_
_entity.id
_entity.type
_entity.pdbx_description
1 polymer ?
#
loop_
_entity_poly.entity_id
_entity_poly.type
_entity_poly.pdbx_seq_one_letter_code
_entity_poly.pdbx_strand_id
1 'polypeptide(L)'
;MSETKMAESNGLRLLFEEPFYQPVANEVRVFMAAWGRRLPVMLKGPTGCGKTRFLEHMAWRLKRPLVTVACHEDLTRSDLVGRFLIEGDETVWQDGPLTKAVREGAICYLDEIVEARTDTTVVIHPLTDHRRHLPIEKLGVEIIAHPDFMLVISYNP
;
A
#
# COMPACT_ATOMS: atom_id res chain seq x y z
N MET A 1 13.38 -27.31 -6.35
CA MET A 1 13.16 -26.26 -7.36
C MET A 1 11.84 -25.55 -7.04
N SER A 2 11.83 -24.44 -6.27
CA SER A 2 10.65 -23.55 -6.22
C SER A 2 10.91 -22.19 -5.54
N GLU A 3 12.07 -21.56 -5.78
CA GLU A 3 12.40 -20.25 -5.18
C GLU A 3 12.05 -19.03 -6.06
N THR A 4 11.33 -19.21 -7.17
CA THR A 4 11.11 -18.12 -8.17
C THR A 4 9.66 -17.61 -8.26
N LYS A 5 8.82 -17.84 -7.25
CA LYS A 5 7.37 -17.51 -7.34
C LYS A 5 7.02 -16.06 -7.00
N MET A 6 7.88 -15.39 -6.24
CA MET A 6 7.69 -14.01 -5.76
C MET A 6 9.07 -13.37 -5.55
N ALA A 7 9.21 -12.09 -5.86
CA ALA A 7 10.36 -11.31 -5.43
C ALA A 7 9.91 -10.31 -4.37
N GLU A 8 10.54 -10.37 -3.20
CA GLU A 8 10.43 -9.34 -2.18
C GLU A 8 11.74 -8.58 -2.11
N SER A 9 11.68 -7.27 -2.39
CA SER A 9 12.81 -6.37 -2.24
C SER A 9 12.36 -5.14 -1.48
N ASN A 10 13.07 -4.83 -0.39
CA ASN A 10 12.80 -3.65 0.44
C ASN A 10 11.35 -3.56 0.99
N GLY A 11 10.62 -4.68 1.12
CA GLY A 11 9.21 -4.71 1.55
C GLY A 11 8.18 -4.50 0.42
N LEU A 12 8.62 -4.49 -0.84
CA LEU A 12 7.77 -4.48 -2.03
C LEU A 12 7.65 -5.92 -2.56
N ARG A 13 6.42 -6.45 -2.59
CA ARG A 13 6.15 -7.81 -3.06
C ARG A 13 5.67 -7.80 -4.51
N LEU A 14 6.51 -8.28 -5.42
CA LEU A 14 6.13 -8.45 -6.83
C LEU A 14 5.72 -9.91 -7.10
N LEU A 15 4.54 -10.07 -7.68
CA LEU A 15 3.95 -11.37 -8.00
C LEU A 15 4.15 -11.68 -9.49
N PHE A 16 4.82 -12.80 -9.80
CA PHE A 16 5.08 -13.21 -11.19
C PHE A 16 4.07 -14.24 -11.71
N GLU A 17 3.59 -15.13 -10.82
CA GLU A 17 2.56 -16.12 -11.13
C GLU A 17 1.18 -15.61 -10.74
N GLU A 18 0.17 -16.00 -11.51
CA GLU A 18 -1.22 -15.65 -11.23
C GLU A 18 -1.68 -16.29 -9.91
N PRO A 19 -1.99 -15.50 -8.88
CA PRO A 19 -2.57 -16.07 -7.67
C PRO A 19 -4.02 -16.46 -7.94
N PHE A 20 -4.41 -17.65 -7.48
CA PHE A 20 -5.79 -18.11 -7.59
C PHE A 20 -6.76 -17.09 -6.98
N TYR A 21 -7.69 -16.57 -7.78
CA TYR A 21 -8.78 -15.73 -7.33
C TYR A 21 -10.01 -16.04 -8.20
N GLN A 22 -11.15 -16.26 -7.56
CA GLN A 22 -12.41 -16.48 -8.25
C GLN A 22 -13.23 -15.20 -8.18
N PRO A 23 -13.42 -14.47 -9.31
CA PRO A 23 -14.30 -13.32 -9.33
C PRO A 23 -15.72 -13.74 -8.94
N VAL A 24 -16.36 -12.92 -8.10
CA VAL A 24 -17.69 -13.13 -7.54
C VAL A 24 -18.73 -12.27 -8.26
N ALA A 25 -18.31 -11.10 -8.75
CA ALA A 25 -19.15 -10.17 -9.51
C ALA A 25 -18.29 -9.36 -10.50
N ASN A 26 -18.43 -8.02 -10.48
CA ASN A 26 -17.74 -7.11 -11.40
C ASN A 26 -16.57 -6.36 -10.75
N GLU A 27 -16.10 -6.79 -9.57
CA GLU A 27 -15.07 -6.13 -8.78
C GLU A 27 -13.75 -5.96 -9.53
N VAL A 28 -13.34 -6.95 -10.33
CA VAL A 28 -12.16 -6.85 -11.19
C VAL A 28 -12.31 -5.69 -12.18
N ARG A 29 -13.48 -5.57 -12.82
CA ARG A 29 -13.76 -4.50 -13.80
C ARG A 29 -13.79 -3.13 -13.13
N VAL A 30 -14.43 -3.03 -11.96
CA VAL A 30 -14.54 -1.79 -11.19
C VAL A 30 -13.15 -1.33 -10.71
N PHE A 31 -12.33 -2.26 -10.21
CA PHE A 31 -10.97 -1.96 -9.76
C PHE A 31 -10.08 -1.50 -10.91
N MET A 32 -10.14 -2.14 -12.08
CA MET A 32 -9.42 -1.68 -13.27
C MET A 32 -9.84 -0.27 -13.71
N ALA A 33 -11.13 0.07 -13.61
CA ALA A 33 -11.62 1.41 -13.91
C ALA A 33 -11.13 2.46 -12.88
N ALA A 34 -11.08 2.09 -11.59
CA ALA A 34 -10.52 2.94 -10.54
C ALA A 34 -9.01 3.17 -10.75
N TRP A 35 -8.25 2.11 -11.06
CA TRP A 35 -6.84 2.17 -11.40
C TRP A 35 -6.58 3.10 -12.59
N GLY A 36 -7.34 2.95 -13.69
CA GLY A 36 -7.20 3.80 -14.89
C GLY A 36 -7.46 5.28 -14.61
N ARG A 37 -8.22 5.61 -13.55
CA ARG A 37 -8.48 6.98 -13.09
C ARG A 37 -7.68 7.37 -11.85
N ARG A 38 -6.82 6.49 -11.34
CA ARG A 38 -6.00 6.68 -10.14
C ARG A 38 -6.82 7.03 -8.90
N LEU A 39 -8.02 6.46 -8.82
CA LEU A 39 -8.92 6.64 -7.69
C LEU A 39 -8.51 5.67 -6.56
N PRO A 40 -8.42 6.14 -5.31
CA PRO A 40 -8.29 5.27 -4.15
C PRO A 40 -9.48 4.30 -4.07
N VAL A 41 -9.23 3.08 -3.58
CA VAL A 41 -10.27 2.05 -3.45
C VAL A 41 -10.43 1.65 -1.98
N MET A 42 -11.69 1.52 -1.55
CA MET A 42 -12.04 0.95 -0.25
C MET A 42 -12.67 -0.43 -0.47
N LEU A 43 -12.10 -1.46 0.17
CA LEU A 43 -12.65 -2.80 0.21
C LEU A 43 -13.43 -3.01 1.51
N LYS A 44 -14.67 -3.46 1.38
CA LYS A 44 -15.55 -3.73 2.52
C LYS A 44 -15.99 -5.18 2.50
N GLY A 45 -15.93 -5.85 3.65
CA GLY A 45 -16.44 -7.21 3.81
C GLY A 45 -15.86 -7.90 5.03
N PRO A 46 -16.43 -9.06 5.45
CA PRO A 46 -15.99 -9.79 6.61
C PRO A 46 -14.56 -10.33 6.47
N THR A 47 -13.96 -10.70 7.60
CA THR A 47 -12.68 -11.42 7.60
C THR A 47 -12.81 -12.73 6.81
N GLY A 48 -11.79 -13.09 6.05
CA GLY A 48 -11.76 -14.33 5.29
C GLY A 48 -12.57 -14.34 3.98
N CYS A 49 -13.19 -13.23 3.55
CA CYS A 49 -13.93 -13.19 2.27
C CYS A 49 -13.05 -13.00 1.01
N GLY A 50 -11.72 -12.99 1.16
CA GLY A 50 -10.79 -12.93 0.04
C GLY A 50 -10.30 -11.54 -0.38
N LYS A 51 -10.46 -10.49 0.44
CA LYS A 51 -9.97 -9.12 0.15
C LYS A 51 -8.48 -9.07 -0.20
N THR A 52 -7.64 -9.66 0.65
CA THR A 52 -6.19 -9.72 0.42
C THR A 52 -5.87 -10.50 -0.85
N ARG A 53 -6.57 -11.62 -1.10
CA ARG A 53 -6.37 -12.45 -2.29
C ARG A 53 -6.78 -11.75 -3.58
N PHE A 54 -7.85 -10.96 -3.53
CA PHE A 54 -8.27 -10.09 -4.63
C PHE A 54 -7.17 -9.10 -4.97
N LEU A 55 -6.55 -8.45 -3.97
CA LEU A 55 -5.47 -7.49 -4.22
C LEU A 55 -4.19 -8.14 -4.72
N GLU A 56 -3.85 -9.35 -4.26
CA GLU A 56 -2.76 -10.13 -4.85
C GLU A 56 -3.03 -10.37 -6.36
N HIS A 57 -4.24 -10.79 -6.72
CA HIS A 57 -4.63 -11.00 -8.11
C HIS A 57 -4.57 -9.71 -8.94
N MET A 58 -5.06 -8.60 -8.40
CA MET A 58 -5.00 -7.31 -9.09
C MET A 58 -3.55 -6.78 -9.22
N ALA A 59 -2.71 -6.94 -8.19
CA ALA A 59 -1.30 -6.55 -8.22
C ALA A 59 -0.52 -7.33 -9.28
N TRP A 60 -0.70 -8.66 -9.33
CA TRP A 60 -0.15 -9.50 -10.40
C TRP A 60 -0.63 -9.03 -11.79
N ARG A 61 -1.95 -8.85 -11.95
CA ARG A 61 -2.55 -8.46 -13.23
C ARG A 61 -2.06 -7.10 -13.73
N LEU A 62 -1.86 -6.15 -12.82
CA LEU A 62 -1.34 -4.82 -13.10
C LEU A 62 0.19 -4.79 -13.21
N LYS A 63 0.88 -5.89 -12.88
CA LYS A 63 2.34 -6.01 -12.77
C LYS A 63 2.92 -4.95 -11.84
N ARG A 64 2.28 -4.77 -10.69
CA ARG A 64 2.71 -3.80 -9.69
C ARG A 64 3.09 -4.50 -8.40
N PRO A 65 4.09 -3.98 -7.67
CA PRO A 65 4.34 -4.45 -6.32
C PRO A 65 3.13 -4.21 -5.44
N LEU A 66 2.90 -5.11 -4.50
CA LEU A 66 1.93 -4.97 -3.42
C LEU A 66 2.70 -4.71 -2.13
N VAL A 67 2.31 -3.66 -1.41
CA VAL A 67 2.78 -3.36 -0.06
C VAL A 67 1.57 -3.44 0.86
N THR A 68 1.53 -4.45 1.72
CA THR A 68 0.46 -4.62 2.71
C THR A 68 0.93 -4.11 4.07
N VAL A 69 0.14 -3.24 4.69
CA VAL A 69 0.33 -2.80 6.07
C VAL A 69 -0.89 -3.24 6.86
N ALA A 70 -0.67 -4.04 7.90
CA ALA A 70 -1.72 -4.34 8.88
C ALA A 70 -1.86 -3.14 9.83
N CYS A 71 -3.02 -2.52 9.85
CA CYS A 71 -3.31 -1.42 10.76
C CYS A 71 -3.72 -1.94 12.13
N HIS A 72 -3.24 -1.27 13.16
CA HIS A 72 -3.54 -1.55 14.57
C HIS A 72 -3.29 -0.28 15.39
N GLU A 73 -3.72 -0.26 16.65
CA GLU A 73 -3.67 0.93 17.50
C GLU A 73 -2.25 1.47 17.75
N ASP A 74 -1.26 0.58 17.81
CA ASP A 74 0.15 0.95 17.98
C ASP A 74 0.83 1.46 16.69
N LEU A 75 0.17 1.39 15.53
CA LEU A 75 0.75 1.82 14.26
C LEU A 75 0.90 3.34 14.27
N THR A 76 2.12 3.85 14.15
CA THR A 76 2.39 5.29 14.13
C THR A 76 2.59 5.82 12.72
N ARG A 77 2.45 7.15 12.56
CA ARG A 77 2.83 7.85 11.31
C ARG A 77 4.29 7.59 10.91
N SER A 78 5.19 7.48 11.89
CA SER A 78 6.62 7.21 11.62
C SER A 78 6.82 5.80 11.06
N ASP A 79 6.00 4.83 11.46
CA ASP A 79 6.09 3.48 10.92
C ASP A 79 5.60 3.41 9.48
N LEU A 80 4.57 4.19 9.11
CA LEU A 80 4.07 4.29 7.73
C LEU A 80 5.01 5.07 6.81
N VAL A 81 5.45 6.27 7.23
CA VAL A 81 6.21 7.20 6.39
C VAL A 81 7.71 6.89 6.42
N GLY A 82 8.24 6.53 7.58
CA GLY A 82 9.66 6.33 7.77
C GLY A 82 10.20 7.04 9.00
N ARG A 83 11.40 6.65 9.38
CA ARG A 83 12.05 7.08 10.61
C ARG A 83 13.56 7.07 10.42
N PHE A 84 14.24 7.85 11.27
CA PHE A 84 15.67 7.75 11.41
C PHE A 84 16.02 6.53 12.28
N LEU A 85 16.98 5.76 11.82
CA LEU A 85 17.61 4.66 12.55
C LEU A 85 19.07 5.00 12.81
N ILE A 86 19.63 4.38 13.85
CA ILE A 86 21.06 4.46 14.15
C ILE A 86 21.69 3.20 13.58
N GLU A 87 22.58 3.37 12.61
CA GLU A 87 23.38 2.30 12.01
C GLU A 87 24.86 2.58 12.30
N GLY A 88 25.40 1.89 13.31
CA GLY A 88 26.73 2.18 13.84
C GLY A 88 26.76 3.58 14.48
N ASP A 89 27.63 4.45 13.97
CA ASP A 89 27.79 5.83 14.42
C ASP A 89 27.01 6.84 13.55
N GLU A 90 26.23 6.38 12.57
CA GLU A 90 25.48 7.22 11.65
C GLU A 90 23.97 7.18 11.92
N THR A 91 23.31 8.32 11.71
CA THR A 91 21.84 8.41 11.71
C THR A 91 21.36 8.37 10.27
N VAL A 92 20.73 7.27 9.89
CA VAL A 92 20.26 7.02 8.51
C VAL A 92 18.75 7.09 8.44
N TRP A 93 18.24 7.64 7.34
CA TRP A 93 16.81 7.63 7.08
C TRP A 93 16.37 6.30 6.50
N GLN A 94 15.31 5.71 7.05
CA GLN A 94 14.66 4.53 6.50
C GLN A 94 13.22 4.85 6.10
N ASP A 95 12.91 4.72 4.82
CA ASP A 95 11.56 4.87 4.30
C ASP A 95 10.63 3.79 4.90
N GLY A 96 9.42 4.22 5.29
CA GLY A 96 8.33 3.32 5.68
C GLY A 96 7.62 2.70 4.47
N PRO A 97 6.73 1.72 4.68
CA PRO A 97 6.04 0.99 3.61
C PRO A 97 5.20 1.91 2.72
N LEU A 98 4.55 2.95 3.28
CA LEU A 98 3.78 3.91 2.49
C LEU A 98 4.70 4.70 1.57
N THR A 99 5.82 5.21 2.10
CA THR A 99 6.78 5.99 1.31
C THR A 99 7.39 5.17 0.18
N LYS A 100 7.79 3.93 0.46
CA LYS A 100 8.30 3.02 -0.58
C LYS A 100 7.27 2.78 -1.68
N ALA A 101 6.01 2.53 -1.31
CA ALA A 101 4.94 2.33 -2.28
C ALA A 101 4.70 3.58 -3.15
N VAL A 102 4.73 4.76 -2.54
CA VAL A 102 4.58 6.06 -3.21
C VAL A 102 5.71 6.30 -4.21
N ARG A 103 6.96 5.98 -3.86
CA ARG A 103 8.13 6.15 -4.74
C ARG A 103 8.12 5.16 -5.91
N GLU A 104 7.81 3.90 -5.65
CA GLU A 104 7.96 2.80 -6.62
C GLU A 104 6.69 2.55 -7.46
N GLY A 105 5.62 3.31 -7.22
CA GLY A 105 4.35 3.10 -7.93
C GLY A 105 3.71 1.76 -7.61
N ALA A 106 3.77 1.36 -6.35
CA ALA A 106 3.15 0.13 -5.87
C ALA A 106 1.68 0.35 -5.50
N ILE A 107 0.96 -0.75 -5.36
CA ILE A 107 -0.33 -0.79 -4.65
C ILE A 107 0.00 -0.83 -3.16
N CYS A 108 -0.37 0.22 -2.42
CA CYS A 108 -0.30 0.24 -0.97
C CYS A 108 -1.67 -0.15 -0.40
N TYR A 109 -1.71 -1.28 0.29
CA TYR A 109 -2.89 -1.81 0.95
C TYR A 109 -2.80 -1.60 2.45
N LEU A 110 -3.67 -0.75 3.01
CA LEU A 110 -3.83 -0.58 4.45
C LEU A 110 -5.00 -1.45 4.91
N ASP A 111 -4.66 -2.61 5.48
CA ASP A 111 -5.63 -3.59 5.94
C ASP A 111 -6.16 -3.20 7.33
N GLU A 112 -7.47 -3.21 7.51
CA GLU A 112 -8.14 -2.85 8.76
C GLU A 112 -7.83 -1.42 9.24
N ILE A 113 -7.91 -0.44 8.30
CA ILE A 113 -7.52 0.96 8.56
C ILE A 113 -8.23 1.61 9.77
N VAL A 114 -9.42 1.09 10.12
CA VAL A 114 -10.22 1.55 11.26
C VAL A 114 -9.59 1.22 12.62
N GLU A 115 -8.70 0.23 12.68
CA GLU A 115 -7.95 -0.15 13.89
C GLU A 115 -6.76 0.79 14.15
N ALA A 116 -6.31 1.55 13.15
CA ALA A 116 -5.27 2.55 13.32
C ALA A 116 -5.82 3.85 13.93
N ARG A 117 -4.97 4.52 14.72
CA ARG A 117 -5.29 5.83 15.30
C ARG A 117 -5.48 6.89 14.22
N THR A 118 -6.37 7.86 14.49
CA THR A 118 -6.72 8.94 13.56
C THR A 118 -5.52 9.76 13.08
N ASP A 119 -4.54 10.01 13.96
CA ASP A 119 -3.31 10.74 13.62
C ASP A 119 -2.39 9.96 12.67
N THR A 120 -2.51 8.63 12.65
CA THR A 120 -1.83 7.78 11.68
C THR A 120 -2.58 7.77 10.34
N THR A 121 -3.91 7.70 10.33
CA THR A 121 -4.70 7.59 9.09
C THR A 121 -4.71 8.88 8.27
N VAL A 122 -4.64 10.06 8.89
CA VAL A 122 -4.63 11.36 8.18
C VAL A 122 -3.44 11.53 7.22
N VAL A 123 -2.39 10.72 7.36
CA VAL A 123 -1.21 10.74 6.48
C VAL A 123 -1.54 10.44 5.02
N ILE A 124 -2.66 9.74 4.77
CA ILE A 124 -3.08 9.38 3.41
C ILE A 124 -3.87 10.50 2.72
N HIS A 125 -4.34 11.52 3.43
CA HIS A 125 -5.16 12.59 2.81
C HIS A 125 -4.43 13.32 1.66
N PRO A 126 -3.15 13.70 1.79
CA PRO A 126 -2.41 14.33 0.69
C PRO A 126 -2.25 13.43 -0.55
N LEU A 127 -2.32 12.11 -0.36
CA LEU A 127 -2.23 11.11 -1.42
C LEU A 127 -3.56 10.87 -2.16
N THR A 128 -4.68 11.27 -1.58
CA THR A 128 -6.02 11.14 -2.17
C THR A 128 -6.51 12.42 -2.86
N ASP A 129 -5.87 13.56 -2.61
CA ASP A 129 -6.16 14.83 -3.28
C ASP A 129 -5.50 14.91 -4.69
N HIS A 130 -5.91 15.87 -5.51
CA HIS A 130 -5.45 16.11 -6.89
C HIS A 130 -3.93 16.18 -7.06
N ARG A 131 -3.21 16.65 -6.04
CA ARG A 131 -1.74 16.81 -6.08
C ARG A 131 -0.99 15.50 -5.84
N ARG A 132 -1.62 14.52 -5.17
CA ARG A 132 -1.07 13.21 -4.83
C ARG A 132 0.38 13.27 -4.36
N HIS A 133 0.61 13.89 -3.21
CA HIS A 133 1.94 14.06 -2.64
C HIS A 133 2.02 13.41 -1.25
N LEU A 134 3.23 13.07 -0.80
CA LEU A 134 3.50 12.58 0.55
C LEU A 134 4.52 13.51 1.21
N PRO A 135 4.11 14.31 2.21
CA PRO A 135 5.04 15.12 2.98
C PRO A 135 5.81 14.25 3.98
N ILE A 136 7.15 14.36 3.95
CA ILE A 136 8.05 13.76 4.94
C ILE A 136 8.66 14.89 5.78
N GLU A 137 7.92 15.27 6.83
CA GLU A 137 8.27 16.40 7.70
C GLU A 137 9.66 16.28 8.30
N LYS A 138 10.06 15.07 8.73
CA LYS A 138 11.38 14.80 9.33
C LYS A 138 12.56 15.06 8.37
N LEU A 139 12.32 14.99 7.07
CA LEU A 139 13.32 15.29 6.03
C LEU A 139 13.13 16.67 5.41
N GLY A 140 12.03 17.37 5.71
CA GLY A 140 11.67 18.63 5.07
C GLY A 140 11.40 18.51 3.57
N VAL A 141 11.00 17.32 3.09
CA VAL A 141 10.75 17.07 1.66
C VAL A 141 9.30 16.66 1.41
N GLU A 142 8.87 16.85 0.17
CA GLU A 142 7.58 16.42 -0.33
C GLU A 142 7.79 15.50 -1.54
N ILE A 143 7.23 14.30 -1.49
CA ILE A 143 7.35 13.31 -2.57
C ILE A 143 6.09 13.39 -3.42
N ILE A 144 6.25 13.66 -4.72
CA ILE A 144 5.16 13.48 -5.67
C ILE A 144 4.95 11.98 -5.86
N ALA A 145 3.72 11.51 -5.65
CA ALA A 145 3.42 10.10 -5.80
C ALA A 145 3.64 9.65 -7.24
N HIS A 146 4.27 8.48 -7.37
CA HIS A 146 4.50 7.86 -8.66
C HIS A 146 3.17 7.76 -9.43
N PRO A 147 3.18 7.97 -10.77
CA PRO A 147 1.97 7.91 -11.58
C PRO A 147 1.10 6.66 -11.35
N ASP A 148 1.79 5.53 -11.14
CA ASP A 148 1.19 4.21 -10.91
C ASP A 148 1.00 3.85 -9.43
N PHE A 149 1.27 4.75 -8.48
CA PHE A 149 0.91 4.50 -7.09
C PHE A 149 -0.61 4.30 -6.98
N MET A 150 -1.06 3.36 -6.16
CA MET A 150 -2.48 3.21 -5.84
C MET A 150 -2.65 2.94 -4.35
N LEU A 151 -3.55 3.71 -3.73
CA LEU A 151 -3.96 3.50 -2.35
C LEU A 151 -5.20 2.61 -2.32
N VAL A 152 -5.13 1.55 -1.53
CA VAL A 152 -6.26 0.69 -1.20
C VAL A 152 -6.37 0.58 0.31
N ILE A 153 -7.57 0.70 0.85
CA ILE A 153 -7.85 0.49 2.27
C ILE A 153 -8.92 -0.58 2.44
N SER A 154 -8.90 -1.32 3.54
CA SER A 154 -10.01 -2.19 3.94
C SER A 154 -10.55 -1.83 5.31
N TYR A 155 -11.80 -2.19 5.53
CA TYR A 155 -12.34 -2.33 6.88
C TYR A 155 -13.41 -3.42 6.92
N ASN A 156 -13.57 -4.04 8.09
CA ASN A 156 -14.66 -4.96 8.36
C ASN A 156 -15.78 -4.19 9.08
N PRO A 157 -16.97 -4.03 8.47
CA PRO A 157 -18.09 -3.33 9.09
C PRO A 157 -18.76 -4.10 10.23
#